data_AF-A0A239GCF0-F1
#
_entry.id   AF-A0A239GCF0-F1
#
_cell.length_a   1.000
_cell.length_b   1.000
_cell.length_c   1.000
_cell.angle_alpha   90.00
_cell.angle_beta   90.00
_cell.angle_gamma   90.00
#
_symmetry.space_group_name_H-M   'P 1'
#
loop_
_entity.id
_entity.type
_entity.pdbx_description
1 polymer ?
#
loop_
_entity_poly.entity_id
_entity_poly.type
_entity_poly.pdbx_seq_one_letter_code
_entity_poly.pdbx_strand_id
1 'polypeptide(L)' 'MASAAVVVTGILSAQLATNDPEARKELLQRAQQLVADNGLLIPTIELSQAIGAGPGVHDLEFEASARLQFFDTWVG' A
#
# COMPACT_ATOMS: atom_id res chain seq x y z
N MET A 1 30.15 8.48 -0.44
CA MET A 1 29.05 7.66 0.12
C MET A 1 27.85 7.81 -0.79
N ALA A 2 27.07 6.75 -1.04
CA ALA A 2 25.83 6.86 -1.83
C ALA A 2 24.75 7.60 -1.01
N SER A 3 23.88 8.38 -1.67
CA SER A 3 22.78 9.06 -0.97
C SER A 3 21.76 8.04 -0.44
N ALA A 4 21.02 8.40 0.62
CA ALA A 4 19.99 7.54 1.19
C ALA A 4 18.94 7.11 0.15
N ALA A 5 18.59 8.00 -0.79
CA ALA A 5 17.69 7.68 -1.90
C ALA A 5 18.23 6.55 -2.81
N VAL A 6 19.52 6.60 -3.16
CA VAL A 6 20.17 5.55 -3.98
C VAL A 6 20.17 4.21 -3.24
N VAL A 7 20.40 4.23 -1.92
CA VAL A 7 20.35 3.03 -1.07
C VAL A 7 18.94 2.43 -1.05
N VAL A 8 17.91 3.25 -0.87
CA VAL A 8 16.51 2.80 -0.90
C VAL A 8 16.16 2.17 -2.26
N THR A 9 16.54 2.79 -3.38
CA THR A 9 16.34 2.22 -4.71
C THR A 9 17.00 0.84 -4.86
N GLY A 10 18.24 0.68 -4.38
CA GLY A 10 18.93 -0.61 -4.42
C GLY A 10 18.19 -1.72 -3.65
N ILE A 11 17.62 -1.40 -2.49
CA ILE A 11 16.84 -2.34 -1.68
C ILE A 11 15.53 -2.70 -2.39
N LEU A 12 14.84 -1.73 -2.99
CA LEU A 12 13.60 -1.99 -3.74
C LEU A 12 13.86 -2.85 -4.99
N SER A 13 15.00 -2.68 -5.66
CA SER A 13 15.41 -3.57 -6.75
C SER A 13 15.63 -5.00 -6.28
N ALA A 14 16.27 -5.21 -5.12
CA ALA A 14 16.43 -6.54 -4.53
C ALA A 14 15.09 -7.16 -4.11
N GLN A 15 14.19 -6.34 -3.55
CA GLN A 15 12.83 -6.72 -3.17
C GLN A 15 12.05 -7.26 -4.38
N LEU A 16 12.14 -6.60 -5.53
CA LEU A 16 11.46 -7.02 -6.77
C LEU A 16 11.96 -8.37 -7.28
N ALA A 17 13.23 -8.72 -7.04
CA ALA A 17 13.81 -10.00 -7.44
C ALA A 17 13.58 -11.14 -6.41
N THR A 18 12.97 -10.84 -5.25
CA THR A 18 12.82 -11.80 -4.15
C THR A 18 11.44 -12.47 -4.18
N ASN A 19 11.44 -13.80 -4.39
CA ASN A 19 10.21 -14.59 -4.48
C ASN A 19 9.67 -15.06 -3.13
N ASP A 20 10.55 -15.27 -2.14
CA ASP A 20 10.15 -15.65 -0.78
C ASP A 20 9.41 -14.49 -0.09
N PRO A 21 8.15 -14.67 0.35
CA PRO A 21 7.34 -13.59 0.90
C PRO A 21 7.94 -12.94 2.16
N GLU A 22 8.52 -13.73 3.07
CA GLU A 22 9.07 -13.21 4.32
C GLU A 22 10.37 -12.45 4.07
N ALA A 23 11.29 -12.98 3.25
CA ALA A 23 12.49 -12.25 2.85
C ALA A 23 12.15 -10.95 2.09
N ARG A 24 11.11 -10.98 1.23
CA ARG A 24 10.63 -9.78 0.53
C ARG A 24 10.08 -8.74 1.51
N LYS A 25 9.37 -9.16 2.56
CA LYS A 25 8.83 -8.31 3.61
C LYS A 25 9.93 -7.64 4.43
N GLU A 26 11.00 -8.35 4.76
CA GLU A 26 12.17 -7.77 5.45
C GLU A 26 12.82 -6.64 4.64
N LEU A 27 12.97 -6.84 3.33
CA LEU A 27 13.50 -5.81 2.43
C LEU A 27 12.59 -4.56 2.37
N LEU A 28 11.27 -4.76 2.31
CA LEU A 28 10.30 -3.66 2.36
C LEU A 28 10.38 -2.90 3.69
N GLN A 29 10.45 -3.61 4.82
CA GLN A 29 10.58 -3.00 6.13
C GLN A 29 11.85 -2.14 6.21
N ARG A 30 12.98 -2.65 5.72
CA ARG A 30 14.24 -1.91 5.69
C ARG A 30 14.17 -0.66 4.82
N ALA A 31 13.55 -0.74 3.64
CA ALA A 31 13.36 0.41 2.75
C ALA A 31 12.50 1.49 3.42
N GLN A 32 11.39 1.11 4.05
CA GLN A 32 10.50 2.03 4.76
C GLN A 32 11.20 2.71 5.94
N GLN A 33 11.97 1.96 6.73
CA GLN A 33 12.76 2.53 7.84
C GLN A 33 13.74 3.60 7.33
N LEU A 34 14.44 3.34 6.23
CA LEU A 34 15.37 4.31 5.65
C LEU A 34 14.68 5.57 5.12
N VAL A 35 13.47 5.45 4.55
CA VAL A 35 12.67 6.61 4.14
C VAL A 35 12.35 7.49 5.34
N ALA A 36 11.91 6.89 6.45
CA ALA A 36 11.59 7.61 7.68
C ALA A 36 12.82 8.25 8.34
N ASP A 37 13.90 7.47 8.54
CA ASP A 37 15.12 7.91 9.22
C ASP A 37 15.81 9.06 8.50
N ASN A 38 15.68 9.14 7.17
CA ASN A 38 16.32 10.16 6.34
C ASN A 38 15.35 11.26 5.90
N GLY A 39 14.10 11.26 6.36
CA GLY A 39 13.10 12.27 6.01
C GLY A 39 12.84 12.40 4.50
N LEU A 40 12.95 11.30 3.76
CA LEU A 40 12.76 11.31 2.29
C LEU A 40 11.28 11.50 1.91
N LEU A 41 10.36 11.20 2.83
CA LEU A 41 8.93 11.44 2.75
C LEU A 41 8.41 11.77 4.15
N ILE A 42 7.50 12.74 4.25
CA ILE A 42 6.80 13.07 5.49
C ILE A 42 5.33 12.70 5.32
N PRO A 43 4.88 11.52 5.79
CA PRO A 43 3.48 11.13 5.72
C PRO A 43 2.65 12.02 6.66
N THR A 44 1.57 12.61 6.15
CA THR A 44 0.72 13.54 6.91
C THR A 44 -0.62 12.92 7.30
N ILE A 45 -1.22 12.16 6.38
CA ILE A 45 -2.51 11.50 6.56
C ILE A 45 -2.57 10.18 5.81
N GLU A 46 -3.39 9.25 6.30
CA GLU A 46 -3.93 8.12 5.56
C GLU A 46 -5.35 8.48 5.11
N LEU A 47 -5.67 8.32 3.83
CA LEU A 47 -6.98 8.69 3.31
C LEU A 47 -8.04 7.67 3.77
N SER A 48 -9.07 8.15 4.45
CA SER A 48 -10.27 7.37 4.78
C SER A 48 -11.42 7.82 3.89
N GLN A 49 -12.16 6.85 3.33
CA GLN A 49 -13.30 7.12 2.46
C GLN A 49 -14.61 6.80 3.20
N ALA A 50 -15.61 7.66 3.03
CA ALA A 50 -16.98 7.40 3.44
C ALA A 50 -17.86 7.40 2.19
N ILE A 51 -18.58 6.30 1.96
CA ILE A 51 -19.45 6.13 0.79
C ILE A 51 -20.86 5.81 1.29
N GLY A 52 -21.86 6.50 0.72
CA GLY A 52 -23.26 6.22 0.95
C GLY A 52 -23.80 5.21 -0.06
N ALA A 53 -24.64 4.29 0.39
CA ALA A 53 -25.39 3.37 -0.45
C ALA A 53 -26.90 3.51 -0.19
N GLY A 54 -27.71 3.27 -1.22
CA GLY A 54 -29.17 3.27 -1.08
C GLY A 54 -29.66 2.08 -0.25
N PRO A 55 -30.87 2.15 0.35
CA PRO A 55 -31.37 1.12 1.28
C PRO A 55 -31.60 -0.26 0.63
N GLY A 56 -31.78 -0.32 -0.70
CA GLY A 56 -31.92 -1.57 -1.44
C GLY A 56 -30.61 -2.08 -2.07
N VAL A 57 -29.45 -1.50 -1.71
CA VAL A 57 -28.15 -1.97 -2.19
C VAL A 57 -27.65 -3.10 -1.29
N HIS A 58 -27.25 -4.20 -1.92
CA HIS A 58 -26.75 -5.39 -1.25
C HIS A 58 -25.38 -5.76 -1.80
N ASP A 59 -24.57 -6.42 -0.96
CA ASP A 59 -23.28 -6.99 -1.33
C ASP A 59 -22.34 -5.96 -2.02
N LEU A 60 -22.38 -4.71 -1.54
CA LEU A 60 -21.43 -3.67 -1.91
C LEU A 60 -20.20 -3.77 -1.03
N GLU A 61 -19.07 -4.15 -1.62
CA GLU A 61 -17.79 -4.31 -0.93
C GLU A 61 -16.75 -3.30 -1.39
N PHE A 62 -15.62 -3.28 -0.68
CA PHE A 62 -14.44 -2.49 -1.01
C PHE A 62 -13.24 -3.39 -1.30
N GLU A 63 -12.45 -3.06 -2.33
CA GLU A 63 -11.13 -3.66 -2.50
C GLU A 63 -10.08 -3.00 -1.58
N ALA A 64 -8.85 -3.54 -1.58
CA ALA A 64 -7.79 -3.16 -0.64
C ALA A 64 -7.39 -1.67 -0.68
N SER A 65 -7.64 -0.97 -1.78
CA SER A 65 -7.43 0.47 -1.97
C SER A 65 -8.69 1.30 -1.72
N ALA A 66 -9.68 0.72 -1.04
CA ALA A 66 -10.97 1.31 -0.70
C ALA A 66 -11.82 1.76 -1.90
N ARG A 67 -11.68 1.14 -3.08
CA ARG A 67 -12.60 1.32 -4.21
C ARG A 67 -13.76 0.34 -4.12
N LEU A 68 -14.90 0.74 -4.67
CA LEU A 68 -16.09 -0.10 -4.73
C LEU A 68 -15.87 -1.32 -5.64
N GLN A 69 -16.23 -2.49 -5.13
CA GLN A 69 -16.31 -3.75 -5.86
C GLN A 69 -17.77 -4.05 -6.15
N PHE A 70 -18.10 -4.26 -7.44
CA PHE A 70 -19.49 -4.39 -7.91
C PHE A 70 -19.84 -5.77 -8.46
N PHE A 71 -18.89 -6.71 -8.49
CA PHE A 71 -19.10 -8.01 -9.14
C PHE A 71 -20.31 -8.76 -8.56
N ASP A 72 -20.45 -8.78 -7.23
CA ASP A 72 -21.55 -9.43 -6.52
C ASP A 72 -22.67 -8.46 -6.08
N THR A 73 -22.51 -7.15 -6.33
CA THR A 73 -23.46 -6.12 -5.87
C THR A 73 -24.76 -6.14 -6.67
N TRP A 74 -25.89 -5.97 -6.00
CA TRP A 74 -27.22 -5.92 -6.63
C TRP A 74 -28.19 -4.98 -5.92
N VAL A 75 -29.37 -4.78 -6.53
CA VAL A 75 -30.46 -3.93 -6.01
C VAL A 75 -31.78 -4.72 -5.93
N GLY A 76 -32.50 -4.62 -4.82
CA GLY A 76 -33.87 -5.14 -4.70
C GLY A 76 -34.62 -4.73 -3.43
#